data_AF-A0A9P9X8H9-F1
#
_entry.id   AF-A0A9P9X8H9-F1
#
_cell.length_a   1.000
_cell.length_b   1.000
_cell.length_c   1.000
_cell.angle_alpha   90.00
_cell.angle_beta   90.00
_cell.angle_gamma   90.00
#
_symmetry.space_group_name_H-M   'P 1'
#
loop_
_entity.id
_entity.type
_entity.pdbx_description
1 polymer ?
#
loop_
_entity_poly.entity_id
_entity_poly.type
_entity_poly.pdbx_seq_one_letter_code
_entity_poly.pdbx_strand_id
1 'polypeptide(L)'
;MANNSSPTCAGLDSFRAFDEYVDKLRSKTSLNESSLENCRNQICHALWGESNPDISGIGIFIGYTIEIALGFLLAVLFLGISRYQGHNQKLFQTTVKAGLEAFFDFAIYFAISVAIAVLVMLYKNDYGISTEGFGANEAHMGLALSVTCVLPLFYPVGLLSTKSLQRSAKRRMISNEEPPEKDEKENLRLLLFCLLAVLIFYPFVSKCIHTWKPSQIGAGKGPEGRTLITTEEWNRIESMCFGSTSFFTGTEQVILAVFEFLASISIFLFAIWRVSGAVVRKMEQDDAYVGDRRPKTAELKKMREFIQKAWEQRAIMQISLLLMPVVLAGPLLWSVFRLRTIQAAIAERLESTYSGNDWGFGQIIGIIIFVPIFTEMAFASWRSRSSSQPAVGVSEAPRPI
;
A
#
# COMPACT_ATOMS: atom_id res chain seq x y z
N MET A 1 -46.19 16.90 36.84
CA MET A 1 -44.99 17.63 36.37
C MET A 1 -43.92 16.59 36.14
N ALA A 2 -43.72 16.16 34.89
CA ALA A 2 -42.64 15.25 34.54
C ALA A 2 -41.33 16.04 34.56
N ASN A 3 -40.34 15.57 35.32
CA ASN A 3 -39.00 16.15 35.30
C ASN A 3 -38.42 16.02 33.89
N ASN A 4 -38.34 17.15 33.17
CA ASN A 4 -37.51 17.30 31.98
C ASN A 4 -36.04 17.31 32.42
N SER A 5 -35.52 16.17 32.85
CA SER A 5 -34.08 15.95 32.91
C SER A 5 -33.60 15.76 31.48
N SER A 6 -32.88 16.74 30.93
CA SER A 6 -32.18 16.60 29.65
C SER A 6 -31.43 15.25 29.61
N PRO A 7 -31.50 14.49 28.51
CA PRO A 7 -30.86 13.19 28.44
C PRO A 7 -29.37 13.33 28.74
N THR A 8 -28.87 12.55 29.71
CA THR A 8 -27.44 12.50 30.03
C THR A 8 -26.73 11.72 28.92
N CYS A 9 -25.94 12.40 28.08
CA CYS A 9 -25.13 11.78 27.02
C CYS A 9 -23.88 11.04 27.55
N ALA A 10 -23.76 10.89 28.87
CA ALA A 10 -22.60 10.30 29.53
C ALA A 10 -22.36 8.85 29.07
N GLY A 11 -21.15 8.58 28.59
CA GLY A 11 -20.71 7.27 28.14
C GLY A 11 -21.21 6.85 26.76
N LEU A 12 -21.70 7.79 25.94
CA LEU A 12 -21.96 7.58 24.50
C LEU A 12 -20.77 7.99 23.62
N ASP A 13 -19.67 8.42 24.22
CA ASP A 13 -18.44 8.91 23.60
C ASP A 13 -17.43 7.81 23.24
N SER A 14 -17.65 6.58 23.69
CA SER A 14 -16.86 5.42 23.32
C SER A 14 -17.70 4.14 23.41
N PHE A 15 -17.31 3.11 22.67
CA PHE A 15 -17.85 1.77 22.88
C PHE A 15 -16.80 0.68 22.73
N ARG A 16 -16.98 -0.40 23.51
CA ARG A 16 -16.18 -1.62 23.42
C ARG A 16 -16.90 -2.66 22.54
N ALA A 17 -18.15 -2.95 22.87
CA ALA A 17 -19.00 -3.86 22.11
C ALA A 17 -20.17 -3.09 21.47
N PHE A 18 -20.44 -3.38 20.19
CA PHE A 18 -21.43 -2.62 19.42
C PHE A 18 -22.88 -2.91 19.87
N ASP A 19 -23.17 -4.13 20.29
CA ASP A 19 -24.46 -4.52 20.87
C ASP A 19 -24.74 -3.79 22.19
N GLU A 20 -23.77 -3.78 23.11
CA GLU A 20 -23.87 -3.01 24.36
C GLU A 20 -24.05 -1.51 24.10
N TYR A 21 -23.39 -0.99 23.06
CA TYR A 21 -23.52 0.40 22.67
C TYR A 21 -24.91 0.73 22.12
N VAL A 22 -25.46 -0.12 21.26
CA VAL A 22 -26.82 0.08 20.72
C VAL A 22 -27.87 0.02 21.82
N ASP A 23 -27.74 -0.91 22.77
CA ASP A 23 -28.63 -1.00 23.93
C ASP A 23 -28.53 0.25 24.81
N LYS A 24 -27.31 0.74 25.05
CA LYS A 24 -27.08 1.99 25.79
C LYS A 24 -27.65 3.19 25.05
N LEU A 25 -27.44 3.29 23.75
CA LEU A 25 -27.96 4.34 22.89
C LEU A 25 -29.49 4.35 22.95
N ARG A 26 -30.16 3.20 22.77
CA ARG A 26 -31.61 3.07 22.92
C ARG A 26 -32.10 3.48 24.31
N SER A 27 -31.41 3.05 25.37
CA SER A 27 -31.79 3.39 26.74
C SER A 27 -31.73 4.89 27.04
N LYS A 28 -30.82 5.62 26.37
CA LYS A 28 -30.56 7.04 26.63
C LYS A 28 -31.33 7.98 25.71
N THR A 29 -31.54 7.60 24.45
CA THR A 29 -32.13 8.50 23.45
C THR A 29 -33.50 8.05 22.99
N SER A 30 -33.88 6.80 23.25
CA SER A 30 -35.03 6.13 22.63
C SER A 30 -34.98 6.17 21.09
N LEU A 31 -33.82 6.49 20.51
CA LEU A 31 -33.62 6.76 19.07
C LEU A 31 -34.59 7.81 18.50
N ASN A 32 -35.01 8.76 19.33
CA ASN A 32 -35.80 9.92 18.93
C ASN A 32 -34.88 11.04 18.40
N GLU A 33 -35.30 11.75 17.35
CA GLU A 33 -34.49 12.79 16.70
C GLU A 33 -33.97 13.85 17.67
N SER A 34 -34.82 14.38 18.55
CA SER A 34 -34.42 15.41 19.52
C SER A 34 -33.38 14.93 20.52
N SER A 35 -33.48 13.69 20.99
CA SER A 35 -32.54 13.10 21.94
C SER A 35 -31.22 12.71 21.29
N LEU A 36 -31.28 12.25 20.04
CA LEU A 36 -30.11 11.98 19.22
C LEU A 36 -29.34 13.28 18.99
N GLU A 37 -30.02 14.35 18.56
CA GLU A 37 -29.41 15.66 18.30
C GLU A 37 -28.72 16.23 19.55
N ASN A 38 -29.33 16.07 20.73
CA ASN A 38 -28.75 16.50 22.01
C ASN A 38 -27.44 15.77 22.35
N CYS A 39 -27.28 14.53 21.90
CA CYS A 39 -26.09 13.70 22.12
C CYS A 39 -25.24 13.51 20.86
N ARG A 40 -25.45 14.36 19.84
CA ARG A 40 -24.84 14.24 18.52
C ARG A 40 -23.33 14.11 18.61
N ASN A 41 -22.66 14.99 19.35
CA ASN A 41 -21.20 15.00 19.41
C ASN A 41 -20.63 13.70 19.97
N GLN A 42 -21.20 13.16 21.05
CA GLN A 42 -20.75 11.89 21.63
C GLN A 42 -21.02 10.72 20.69
N ILE A 43 -22.24 10.64 20.16
CA ILE A 43 -22.65 9.54 19.28
C ILE A 43 -21.82 9.52 18.00
N CYS A 44 -21.66 10.67 17.36
CA CYS A 44 -20.94 10.77 16.10
C CYS A 44 -19.44 10.48 16.30
N HIS A 45 -18.87 10.97 17.40
CA HIS A 45 -17.47 10.70 17.73
C HIS A 45 -17.24 9.22 18.04
N ALA A 46 -18.13 8.57 18.78
CA ALA A 46 -17.98 7.15 19.08
C ALA A 46 -18.12 6.26 17.84
N LEU A 47 -19.10 6.54 16.96
CA LEU A 47 -19.41 5.72 15.79
C LEU A 47 -18.44 5.91 14.62
N TRP A 48 -18.04 7.16 14.36
CA TRP A 48 -17.19 7.48 13.20
C TRP A 48 -15.76 7.87 13.58
N GLY A 49 -15.46 7.97 14.88
CA GLY A 49 -14.14 8.21 15.44
C GLY A 49 -13.58 9.60 15.16
N GLU A 50 -12.49 9.91 15.86
CA GLU A 50 -11.52 10.87 15.36
C GLU A 50 -10.63 10.21 14.32
N SER A 51 -10.34 10.95 13.26
CA SER A 51 -9.44 10.48 12.21
C SER A 51 -8.04 10.26 12.80
N ASN A 52 -7.37 9.19 12.36
CA ASN A 52 -5.97 8.95 12.73
C ASN A 52 -5.05 9.70 11.75
N PRO A 53 -4.44 10.83 12.16
CA PRO A 53 -3.64 11.65 11.25
C PRO A 53 -2.44 10.91 10.68
N ASP A 54 -1.94 9.86 11.33
CA ASP A 54 -0.79 9.10 10.83
C ASP A 54 -1.14 8.12 9.71
N ILE A 55 -2.43 7.81 9.50
CA ILE A 55 -2.90 6.88 8.45
C ILE A 55 -3.64 7.62 7.31
N SER A 56 -4.49 8.58 7.67
CA SER A 56 -5.40 9.30 6.75
C SER A 56 -5.16 10.82 6.73
N GLY A 57 -4.21 11.34 7.50
CA GLY A 57 -3.91 12.77 7.54
C GLY A 57 -3.19 13.32 6.31
N ILE A 58 -3.00 14.64 6.27
CA ILE A 58 -2.44 15.33 5.10
C ILE A 58 -1.03 14.87 4.72
N GLY A 59 -0.11 14.75 5.67
CA GLY A 59 1.29 14.47 5.32
C GLY A 59 1.50 13.02 4.87
N ILE A 60 0.77 12.05 5.43
CA ILE A 60 0.84 10.67 4.95
C ILE A 60 0.22 10.54 3.56
N PHE A 61 -0.85 11.30 3.26
CA PHE A 61 -1.41 11.40 1.91
C PHE A 61 -0.41 11.98 0.89
N ILE A 62 0.33 13.01 1.28
CA ILE A 62 1.45 13.52 0.47
C ILE A 62 2.49 12.41 0.26
N GLY A 63 2.78 11.62 1.29
CA GLY A 63 3.62 10.41 1.21
C GLY A 63 3.15 9.43 0.13
N TYR A 64 1.88 9.02 0.14
CA TYR A 64 1.31 8.12 -0.89
C TYR A 64 1.44 8.72 -2.30
N THR A 65 1.18 10.02 -2.44
CA THR A 65 1.26 10.73 -3.72
C THR A 65 2.69 10.80 -4.23
N ILE A 66 3.66 11.11 -3.36
CA ILE A 66 5.09 11.12 -3.66
C ILE A 66 5.55 9.73 -4.07
N GLU A 67 5.16 8.69 -3.34
CA GLU A 67 5.55 7.31 -3.64
C GLU A 67 5.13 6.90 -5.06
N ILE A 68 3.88 7.15 -5.43
CA ILE A 68 3.33 6.83 -6.75
C ILE A 68 3.99 7.67 -7.84
N ALA A 69 4.09 8.99 -7.64
CA ALA A 69 4.69 9.89 -8.62
C ALA A 69 6.17 9.56 -8.84
N LEU A 70 6.94 9.38 -7.77
CA LEU A 70 8.37 9.08 -7.82
C LEU A 70 8.63 7.71 -8.45
N GLY A 71 7.87 6.68 -8.05
CA GLY A 71 7.96 5.35 -8.64
C GLY A 71 7.69 5.37 -10.14
N PHE A 72 6.62 6.06 -10.56
CA PHE A 72 6.27 6.22 -11.98
C PHE A 72 7.35 6.98 -12.75
N LEU A 73 7.82 8.12 -12.23
CA LEU A 73 8.87 8.91 -12.88
C LEU A 73 10.17 8.12 -13.05
N LEU A 74 10.61 7.41 -12.02
CA LEU A 74 11.79 6.54 -12.11
C LEU A 74 11.62 5.42 -13.12
N ALA A 75 10.42 4.81 -13.20
CA ALA A 75 10.11 3.78 -14.19
C ALA A 75 10.15 4.33 -15.62
N VAL A 76 9.53 5.50 -15.87
CA VAL A 76 9.58 6.19 -17.17
C VAL A 76 11.02 6.50 -17.55
N LEU A 77 11.81 7.08 -16.65
CA LEU A 77 13.21 7.41 -16.90
C LEU A 77 14.02 6.15 -17.21
N PHE A 78 13.84 5.07 -16.45
CA PHE A 78 14.55 3.81 -16.68
C PHE A 78 14.25 3.21 -18.06
N LEU A 79 12.97 3.21 -18.47
CA LEU A 79 12.56 2.73 -19.79
C LEU A 79 13.06 3.66 -20.90
N GLY A 80 12.96 4.97 -20.72
CA GLY A 80 13.41 5.98 -21.68
C GLY A 80 14.92 5.91 -21.94
N ILE A 81 15.73 5.91 -20.88
CA ILE A 81 17.20 5.77 -20.98
C ILE A 81 17.59 4.44 -21.63
N SER A 82 16.80 3.39 -21.42
CA SER A 82 17.10 2.10 -22.04
C SER A 82 16.90 2.07 -23.56
N ARG A 83 16.12 3.00 -24.11
CA ARG A 83 15.94 3.16 -25.56
C ARG A 83 16.89 4.19 -26.16
N TYR A 84 17.39 5.12 -25.35
CA TYR A 84 18.29 6.18 -25.81
C TYR A 84 19.73 5.66 -26.02
N GLN A 85 20.30 5.90 -27.20
CA GLN A 85 21.72 5.63 -27.49
C GLN A 85 22.48 6.96 -27.50
N GLY A 86 23.29 7.21 -26.47
CA GLY A 86 24.08 8.44 -26.38
C GLY A 86 25.30 8.30 -25.48
N HIS A 87 26.24 9.24 -25.59
CA HIS A 87 27.54 9.18 -24.89
C HIS A 87 27.40 9.07 -23.37
N ASN A 88 26.39 9.73 -22.80
CA ASN A 88 26.12 9.72 -21.35
C ASN A 88 25.21 8.57 -20.87
N GLN A 89 24.83 7.63 -21.75
CA GLN A 89 23.86 6.58 -21.43
C GLN A 89 24.26 5.75 -20.21
N LYS A 90 25.54 5.38 -20.10
CA LYS A 90 26.03 4.59 -18.95
C LYS A 90 25.87 5.34 -17.63
N LEU A 91 26.17 6.64 -17.62
CA LEU A 91 26.02 7.48 -16.44
C LEU A 91 24.54 7.53 -15.99
N PHE A 92 23.64 7.90 -16.91
CA PHE A 92 22.21 7.99 -16.60
C PHE A 92 21.62 6.64 -16.19
N GLN A 93 22.04 5.55 -16.84
CA GLN A 93 21.58 4.21 -16.50
C GLN A 93 22.00 3.81 -15.08
N THR A 94 23.25 4.11 -14.68
CA THR A 94 23.73 3.84 -13.32
C THR A 94 22.96 4.68 -12.29
N THR A 95 22.78 5.98 -12.56
CA THR A 95 22.05 6.90 -11.67
C THR A 95 20.61 6.47 -11.46
N VAL A 96 19.85 6.23 -12.54
CA VAL A 96 18.43 5.86 -12.43
C VAL A 96 18.27 4.46 -11.86
N LYS A 97 19.18 3.53 -12.14
CA LYS A 97 19.18 2.21 -11.50
C LYS A 97 19.39 2.33 -9.98
N ALA A 98 20.34 3.16 -9.54
CA ALA A 98 20.56 3.41 -8.12
C ALA A 98 19.32 4.03 -7.46
N GLY A 99 18.69 5.00 -8.12
CA GLY A 99 17.43 5.60 -7.67
C GLY A 99 16.29 4.58 -7.54
N LEU A 100 16.11 3.69 -8.52
CA LEU A 100 15.07 2.66 -8.49
C LEU A 100 15.35 1.59 -7.41
N GLU A 101 16.63 1.24 -7.19
CA GLU A 101 17.05 0.35 -6.11
C GLU A 101 16.79 0.96 -4.73
N ALA A 102 17.17 2.24 -4.53
CA ALA A 102 16.89 2.96 -3.31
C ALA A 102 15.38 3.14 -3.09
N PHE A 103 14.64 3.49 -4.15
CA PHE A 103 13.18 3.62 -4.09
C PHE A 103 12.51 2.36 -3.54
N PHE A 104 12.89 1.17 -4.04
CA PHE A 104 12.38 -0.08 -3.47
C PHE A 104 12.69 -0.20 -1.98
N ASP A 105 13.95 0.04 -1.61
CA ASP A 105 14.43 -0.16 -0.24
C ASP A 105 13.68 0.75 0.74
N PHE A 106 13.28 1.97 0.37
CA PHE A 106 12.52 2.87 1.23
C PHE A 106 10.99 2.69 1.14
N ALA A 107 10.46 2.52 -0.07
CA ALA A 107 9.03 2.31 -0.31
C ALA A 107 8.52 1.02 0.36
N ILE A 108 9.33 -0.04 0.40
CA ILE A 108 8.93 -1.30 1.06
C ILE A 108 8.75 -1.12 2.58
N TYR A 109 9.61 -0.34 3.26
CA TYR A 109 9.46 -0.07 4.69
C TYR A 109 8.25 0.82 4.96
N PHE A 110 8.01 1.80 4.10
CA PHE A 110 6.82 2.64 4.15
C PHE A 110 5.55 1.78 4.03
N ALA A 111 5.47 0.95 2.99
CA ALA A 111 4.33 0.07 2.74
C ALA A 111 4.12 -0.98 3.85
N ILE A 112 5.18 -1.58 4.40
CA ILE A 112 5.08 -2.50 5.54
C ILE A 112 4.53 -1.79 6.77
N SER A 113 4.99 -0.57 7.05
CA SER A 113 4.52 0.21 8.20
C SER A 113 3.02 0.51 8.10
N VAL A 114 2.57 0.94 6.92
CA VAL A 114 1.14 1.19 6.64
C VAL A 114 0.34 -0.11 6.72
N ALA A 115 0.83 -1.20 6.14
CA ALA A 115 0.14 -2.50 6.17
C ALA A 115 -0.02 -3.03 7.60
N ILE A 116 1.00 -2.89 8.47
CA ILE A 116 0.91 -3.26 9.88
C ILE A 116 -0.09 -2.37 10.62
N ALA A 117 -0.06 -1.05 10.39
CA ALA A 117 -1.01 -0.12 11.01
C ALA A 117 -2.46 -0.47 10.63
N VAL A 118 -2.70 -0.75 9.35
CA VAL A 118 -4.01 -1.21 8.86
C VAL A 118 -4.39 -2.56 9.45
N LEU A 119 -3.46 -3.51 9.54
CA LEU A 119 -3.72 -4.83 10.12
C LEU A 119 -4.17 -4.71 11.57
N VAL A 120 -3.44 -3.93 12.39
CA VAL A 120 -3.77 -3.71 13.80
C VAL A 120 -5.12 -3.01 13.94
N MET A 121 -5.40 -2.01 13.09
CA MET A 121 -6.67 -1.31 13.07
C MET A 121 -7.84 -2.26 12.75
N LEU A 122 -7.72 -3.03 11.66
CA LEU A 122 -8.76 -3.98 11.25
C LEU A 122 -8.93 -5.09 12.29
N TYR A 123 -7.85 -5.57 12.90
CA TYR A 123 -7.93 -6.54 13.99
C TYR A 123 -8.72 -5.99 15.18
N LYS A 124 -8.43 -4.75 15.62
CA LYS A 124 -9.18 -4.12 16.71
C LYS A 124 -10.67 -3.97 16.38
N ASN A 125 -10.96 -3.60 15.13
CA ASN A 125 -12.32 -3.42 14.63
C ASN A 125 -13.09 -4.76 14.53
N ASP A 126 -12.50 -5.76 13.86
CA ASP A 126 -13.14 -7.05 13.57
C ASP A 126 -13.40 -7.87 14.84
N TYR A 127 -12.56 -7.71 15.87
CA TYR A 127 -12.70 -8.40 17.15
C TYR A 127 -13.37 -7.58 18.26
N GLY A 128 -13.86 -6.37 17.95
CA GLY A 128 -14.60 -5.53 18.91
C GLY A 128 -13.78 -5.21 20.17
N ILE A 129 -12.47 -5.00 20.03
CA ILE A 129 -11.59 -4.75 21.18
C ILE A 129 -11.69 -3.28 21.61
N SER A 130 -11.65 -2.36 20.65
CA SER A 130 -11.81 -0.92 20.84
C SER A 130 -11.86 -0.20 19.48
N THR A 131 -12.72 0.79 19.34
CA THR A 131 -12.72 1.78 18.24
C THR A 131 -12.04 3.09 18.63
N GLU A 132 -11.50 3.20 19.86
CA GLU A 132 -10.83 4.42 20.32
C GLU A 132 -9.62 4.75 19.44
N GLY A 133 -9.62 5.97 18.88
CA GLY A 133 -8.56 6.49 18.01
C GLY A 133 -8.61 5.99 16.56
N PHE A 134 -9.68 5.29 16.16
CA PHE A 134 -9.86 4.82 14.78
C PHE A 134 -11.32 4.97 14.33
N GLY A 135 -11.54 5.79 13.32
CA GLY A 135 -12.86 5.91 12.71
C GLY A 135 -13.25 4.66 11.94
N ALA A 136 -14.55 4.32 11.97
CA ALA A 136 -15.15 3.32 11.06
C ALA A 136 -14.77 3.59 9.59
N ASN A 137 -14.59 4.87 9.29
CA ASN A 137 -14.14 5.44 8.04
C ASN A 137 -12.75 4.94 7.60
N GLU A 138 -11.74 4.98 8.48
CA GLU A 138 -10.41 4.43 8.20
C GLU A 138 -10.45 2.91 8.00
N ALA A 139 -11.26 2.20 8.79
CA ALA A 139 -11.41 0.74 8.65
C ALA A 139 -11.91 0.35 7.25
N HIS A 140 -12.86 1.09 6.69
CA HIS A 140 -13.36 0.86 5.34
C HIS A 140 -12.30 1.04 4.24
N MET A 141 -11.26 1.84 4.50
CA MET A 141 -10.22 2.20 3.53
C MET A 141 -8.89 1.49 3.77
N GLY A 142 -8.77 0.69 4.83
CA GLY A 142 -7.52 0.02 5.17
C GLY A 142 -6.93 -0.78 4.02
N LEU A 143 -7.77 -1.51 3.27
CA LEU A 143 -7.34 -2.24 2.09
C LEU A 143 -6.83 -1.30 0.98
N ALA A 144 -7.62 -0.29 0.60
CA ALA A 144 -7.21 0.73 -0.37
C ALA A 144 -5.86 1.36 -0.03
N LEU A 145 -5.65 1.76 1.23
CA LEU A 145 -4.39 2.35 1.69
C LEU A 145 -3.22 1.36 1.55
N SER A 146 -3.42 0.12 1.99
CA SER A 146 -2.38 -0.91 1.94
C SER A 146 -1.97 -1.20 0.50
N VAL A 147 -2.93 -1.46 -0.40
CA VAL A 147 -2.60 -1.79 -1.80
C VAL A 147 -2.03 -0.60 -2.56
N THR A 148 -2.45 0.63 -2.24
CA THR A 148 -1.92 1.87 -2.84
C THR A 148 -0.42 2.00 -2.60
N CYS A 149 0.07 1.64 -1.42
CA CYS A 149 1.51 1.66 -1.10
C CYS A 149 2.30 0.53 -1.80
N VAL A 150 1.65 -0.58 -2.16
CA VAL A 150 2.35 -1.71 -2.79
C VAL A 150 2.47 -1.58 -4.29
N LEU A 151 1.49 -0.95 -4.94
CA LEU A 151 1.44 -0.82 -6.39
C LEU A 151 2.73 -0.20 -6.98
N PRO A 152 3.34 0.87 -6.42
CA PRO A 152 4.59 1.44 -6.92
C PRO A 152 5.78 0.47 -6.87
N LEU A 153 5.78 -0.53 -5.97
CA LEU A 153 6.84 -1.54 -5.87
C LEU A 153 6.90 -2.47 -7.08
N PHE A 154 5.87 -2.49 -7.93
CA PHE A 154 5.88 -3.25 -9.18
C PHE A 154 6.99 -2.77 -10.12
N TYR A 155 7.31 -1.47 -10.10
CA TYR A 155 8.34 -0.89 -10.95
C TYR A 155 9.73 -1.45 -10.66
N PRO A 156 10.31 -1.29 -9.45
CA PRO A 156 11.62 -1.85 -9.15
C PRO A 156 11.64 -3.38 -9.29
N VAL A 157 10.62 -4.10 -8.81
CA VAL A 157 10.62 -5.57 -8.86
C VAL A 157 10.54 -6.09 -10.30
N GLY A 158 9.74 -5.46 -11.15
CA GLY A 158 9.57 -5.84 -12.55
C GLY A 158 10.74 -5.41 -13.45
N LEU A 159 11.23 -4.17 -13.28
CA LEU A 159 12.24 -3.57 -14.16
C LEU A 159 13.67 -3.94 -13.78
N LEU A 160 14.01 -4.11 -12.50
CA LEU A 160 15.38 -4.47 -12.09
C LEU A 160 15.68 -5.94 -12.39
N SER A 161 14.69 -6.82 -12.23
CA SER A 161 14.90 -8.26 -12.35
C SER A 161 15.10 -8.77 -13.78
N THR A 162 14.56 -8.07 -14.79
CA THR A 162 14.62 -8.50 -16.19
C THR A 162 16.04 -8.46 -16.76
N LYS A 163 16.83 -7.44 -16.39
CA LYS A 163 18.17 -7.23 -16.97
C LYS A 163 19.31 -7.86 -16.17
N SER A 164 19.15 -8.09 -14.86
CA SER A 164 20.19 -8.74 -14.04
C SER A 164 20.30 -10.24 -14.32
N LEU A 165 19.17 -10.92 -14.57
CA LEU A 165 19.12 -12.36 -14.78
C LEU A 165 19.90 -12.81 -16.03
N GLN A 166 19.70 -12.14 -17.17
CA GLN A 166 20.28 -12.58 -18.44
C GLN A 166 21.81 -12.44 -18.48
N ARG A 167 22.37 -11.40 -17.85
CA ARG A 167 23.82 -11.15 -17.84
C ARG A 167 24.55 -11.99 -16.78
N SER A 168 23.90 -12.27 -15.65
CA SER A 168 24.53 -12.99 -14.53
C SER A 168 24.62 -14.50 -14.80
N ALA A 169 23.58 -15.11 -15.39
CA ALA A 169 23.60 -16.52 -15.78
C ALA A 169 24.71 -16.80 -16.82
N LYS A 170 24.89 -15.91 -17.79
CA LYS A 170 25.91 -16.04 -18.83
C LYS A 170 27.33 -15.88 -18.29
N ARG A 171 27.56 -15.06 -17.26
CA ARG A 171 28.89 -14.90 -16.63
C ARG A 171 29.23 -16.03 -15.66
N ARG A 172 28.26 -16.55 -14.89
CA ARG A 172 28.52 -17.65 -13.94
C ARG A 172 28.87 -18.97 -14.60
N MET A 173 28.32 -19.25 -15.78
CA MET A 173 28.77 -20.39 -16.58
C MET A 173 30.26 -20.30 -16.96
N ILE A 174 30.87 -19.12 -16.85
CA ILE A 174 32.23 -18.87 -17.33
C ILE A 174 33.24 -18.74 -16.18
N SER A 175 32.87 -18.19 -15.00
CA SER A 175 33.89 -17.74 -14.02
C SER A 175 34.12 -18.56 -12.74
N ASN A 176 33.34 -19.58 -12.36
CA ASN A 176 33.54 -20.33 -11.10
C ASN A 176 33.75 -19.41 -9.85
N GLU A 177 33.21 -18.19 -9.86
CA GLU A 177 33.33 -17.25 -8.74
C GLU A 177 32.24 -17.47 -7.69
N GLU A 178 32.56 -17.12 -6.45
CA GLU A 178 31.62 -17.09 -5.32
C GLU A 178 30.35 -16.28 -5.63
N PRO A 179 29.20 -16.66 -5.04
CA PRO A 179 27.94 -15.97 -5.29
C PRO A 179 28.05 -14.50 -4.88
N PRO A 180 27.80 -13.55 -5.80
CA PRO A 180 27.96 -12.13 -5.50
C PRO A 180 26.91 -11.67 -4.49
N GLU A 181 27.32 -10.81 -3.55
CA GLU A 181 26.51 -10.04 -2.56
C GLU A 181 25.16 -9.53 -3.11
N LYS A 182 25.11 -9.26 -4.41
CA LYS A 182 23.93 -8.80 -5.14
C LYS A 182 22.76 -9.80 -5.14
N ASP A 183 23.02 -11.11 -5.13
CA ASP A 183 21.96 -12.12 -5.14
C ASP A 183 21.20 -12.16 -3.80
N GLU A 184 21.92 -11.98 -2.70
CA GLU A 184 21.34 -11.92 -1.37
C GLU A 184 20.38 -10.74 -1.24
N LYS A 185 20.79 -9.56 -1.74
CA LYS A 185 19.92 -8.38 -1.77
C LYS A 185 18.66 -8.61 -2.61
N GLU A 186 18.76 -9.22 -3.79
CA GLU A 186 17.59 -9.54 -4.62
C GLU A 186 16.63 -10.52 -3.92
N ASN A 187 17.15 -11.52 -3.21
CA ASN A 187 16.35 -12.48 -2.45
C ASN A 187 15.66 -11.83 -1.24
N LEU A 188 16.38 -10.96 -0.51
CA LEU A 188 15.81 -10.20 0.61
C LEU A 188 14.67 -9.30 0.14
N ARG A 189 14.85 -8.59 -0.98
CA ARG A 189 13.78 -7.75 -1.57
C ARG A 189 12.55 -8.56 -1.95
N LEU A 190 12.76 -9.74 -2.55
CA LEU A 190 11.65 -10.64 -2.86
C LEU A 190 10.94 -11.12 -1.58
N LEU A 191 11.70 -11.48 -0.54
CA LEU A 191 11.15 -11.90 0.75
C LEU A 191 10.29 -10.79 1.37
N LEU A 192 10.79 -9.55 1.41
CA LEU A 192 10.06 -8.39 1.94
C LEU A 192 8.79 -8.11 1.14
N PHE A 193 8.85 -8.20 -0.20
CA PHE A 193 7.66 -8.06 -1.05
C PHE A 193 6.62 -9.17 -0.78
N CYS A 194 7.07 -10.41 -0.56
CA CYS A 194 6.18 -11.52 -0.21
C CYS A 194 5.57 -11.36 1.19
N LEU A 195 6.37 -10.91 2.17
CA LEU A 195 5.88 -10.56 3.50
C LEU A 195 4.77 -9.52 3.40
N LEU A 196 4.98 -8.48 2.60
CA LEU A 196 3.98 -7.44 2.38
C LEU A 196 2.71 -7.97 1.70
N ALA A 197 2.83 -8.86 0.71
CA ALA A 197 1.67 -9.54 0.13
C ALA A 197 0.90 -10.36 1.19
N VAL A 198 1.61 -11.06 2.08
CA VAL A 198 0.98 -11.79 3.20
C VAL A 198 0.29 -10.85 4.18
N LEU A 199 0.90 -9.71 4.53
CA LEU A 199 0.29 -8.72 5.42
C LEU A 199 -1.03 -8.17 4.84
N ILE A 200 -1.11 -8.00 3.52
CA ILE A 200 -2.31 -7.51 2.81
C ILE A 200 -3.39 -8.57 2.67
N PHE A 201 -3.05 -9.85 2.84
CA PHE A 201 -4.01 -10.93 2.77
C PHE A 201 -5.13 -10.81 3.80
N TYR A 202 -4.81 -10.40 5.04
CA TYR A 202 -5.85 -10.21 6.06
C TYR A 202 -6.81 -9.06 5.72
N PRO A 203 -6.35 -7.81 5.43
CA PRO A 203 -7.23 -6.75 4.96
C PRO A 203 -8.09 -7.14 3.75
N PHE A 204 -7.51 -7.88 2.81
CA PHE A 204 -8.22 -8.38 1.64
C PHE A 204 -9.35 -9.35 2.01
N VAL A 205 -9.03 -10.37 2.81
CA VAL A 205 -10.02 -11.37 3.25
C VAL A 205 -11.09 -10.74 4.14
N SER A 206 -10.70 -9.88 5.09
CA SER A 206 -11.62 -9.14 5.96
C SER A 206 -12.61 -8.34 5.10
N LYS A 207 -12.12 -7.59 4.09
CA LYS A 207 -12.98 -6.85 3.16
C LYS A 207 -13.90 -7.77 2.35
N CYS A 208 -13.41 -8.90 1.84
CA CYS A 208 -14.24 -9.86 1.10
C CYS A 208 -15.36 -10.42 1.98
N ILE A 209 -15.06 -10.77 3.23
CA ILE A 209 -16.05 -11.26 4.19
C ILE A 209 -17.10 -10.19 4.50
N HIS A 210 -16.68 -8.95 4.75
CA HIS A 210 -17.58 -7.83 5.03
C HIS A 210 -18.43 -7.42 3.83
N THR A 211 -17.89 -7.50 2.61
CA THR A 211 -18.64 -7.22 1.37
C THR A 211 -19.66 -8.33 1.06
N TRP A 212 -19.44 -9.56 1.55
CA TRP A 212 -20.36 -10.69 1.36
C TRP A 212 -21.37 -10.87 2.51
N LYS A 213 -21.30 -10.04 3.56
CA LYS A 213 -22.31 -9.93 4.63
C LYS A 213 -23.00 -8.55 4.55
N PRO A 214 -24.15 -8.33 5.22
CA PRO A 214 -24.80 -7.02 5.17
C PRO A 214 -23.85 -5.93 5.66
N SER A 215 -23.70 -4.88 4.86
CA SER A 215 -22.65 -3.85 4.95
C SER A 215 -22.87 -2.80 6.05
N GLN A 216 -23.88 -2.95 6.90
CA GLN A 216 -24.18 -1.98 7.95
C GLN A 216 -23.64 -2.50 9.29
N ILE A 217 -22.97 -1.64 10.05
CA ILE A 217 -22.58 -1.93 11.43
C ILE A 217 -23.88 -2.28 12.20
N GLY A 218 -24.01 -3.54 12.64
CA GLY A 218 -25.23 -4.04 13.31
C GLY A 218 -26.28 -4.73 12.43
N ALA A 219 -26.10 -4.80 11.10
CA ALA A 219 -26.97 -5.58 10.22
C ALA A 219 -26.51 -7.03 10.17
N GLY A 220 -27.21 -7.88 10.92
CA GLY A 220 -26.99 -9.32 10.96
C GLY A 220 -26.94 -9.82 12.39
N LYS A 221 -27.89 -10.71 12.68
CA LYS A 221 -27.98 -11.61 13.84
C LYS A 221 -26.99 -11.28 14.97
N GLY A 222 -27.36 -10.35 15.86
CA GLY A 222 -26.78 -10.27 17.20
C GLY A 222 -26.97 -11.59 17.95
N PRO A 223 -26.58 -11.69 19.23
CA PRO A 223 -26.89 -12.88 20.03
C PRO A 223 -28.36 -13.30 19.80
N GLU A 224 -28.59 -14.56 19.40
CA GLU A 224 -29.92 -15.14 19.06
C GLU A 224 -30.56 -14.74 17.71
N GLY A 225 -29.90 -13.95 16.88
CA GLY A 225 -30.42 -13.65 15.55
C GLY A 225 -31.26 -12.40 15.42
N ARG A 226 -31.22 -11.51 16.42
CA ARG A 226 -31.94 -10.24 16.43
C ARG A 226 -31.22 -9.19 15.59
N THR A 227 -31.98 -8.35 14.90
CA THR A 227 -31.48 -7.13 14.26
C THR A 227 -31.21 -6.10 15.36
N LEU A 228 -29.94 -5.75 15.59
CA LEU A 228 -29.58 -4.80 16.65
C LEU A 228 -30.10 -3.39 16.34
N ILE A 229 -29.94 -2.96 15.09
CA ILE A 229 -30.43 -1.67 14.60
C ILE A 229 -31.07 -1.84 13.22
N THR A 230 -32.26 -1.26 13.04
CA THR A 230 -32.95 -1.26 11.74
C THR A 230 -32.30 -0.27 10.79
N THR A 231 -32.46 -0.48 9.48
CA THR A 231 -31.94 0.44 8.46
C THR A 231 -32.51 1.86 8.61
N GLU A 232 -33.76 2.00 9.06
CA GLU A 232 -34.36 3.31 9.32
C GLU A 232 -33.71 4.02 10.51
N GLU A 233 -33.52 3.32 11.64
CA GLU A 233 -32.81 3.85 12.80
C GLU A 233 -31.37 4.24 12.45
N TRP A 234 -30.67 3.40 11.67
CA TRP A 234 -29.31 3.69 11.21
C TRP A 234 -29.26 4.93 10.31
N ASN A 235 -30.17 5.03 9.33
CA ASN A 235 -30.26 6.19 8.45
C ASN A 235 -30.53 7.48 9.22
N ARG A 236 -31.27 7.43 10.34
CA ARG A 236 -31.48 8.61 11.21
C ARG A 236 -30.22 9.02 11.95
N ILE A 237 -29.45 8.06 12.48
CA ILE A 237 -28.17 8.37 13.14
C ILE A 237 -27.16 8.90 12.12
N GLU A 238 -27.10 8.30 10.93
CA GLU A 238 -26.25 8.74 9.83
C GLU A 238 -26.64 10.14 9.35
N SER A 239 -27.93 10.40 9.09
CA SER A 239 -28.38 11.73 8.67
C SER A 239 -28.18 12.80 9.73
N MET A 240 -28.22 12.46 11.02
CA MET A 240 -27.87 13.36 12.11
C MET A 240 -26.39 13.77 12.04
N CYS A 241 -25.48 12.81 11.87
CA CYS A 241 -24.05 13.08 11.89
C CYS A 241 -23.52 13.69 10.60
N PHE A 242 -24.07 13.28 9.46
CA PHE A 242 -23.60 13.70 8.15
C PHE A 242 -24.50 14.74 7.47
N GLY A 243 -25.75 14.92 7.90
CA GLY A 243 -26.72 15.74 7.20
C GLY A 243 -26.91 15.33 5.74
N SER A 244 -26.68 16.27 4.83
CA SER A 244 -26.79 16.06 3.38
C SER A 244 -25.52 15.48 2.74
N THR A 245 -24.41 15.38 3.48
CA THR A 245 -23.14 14.88 2.97
C THR A 245 -23.10 13.36 3.06
N SER A 246 -23.57 12.66 2.03
CA SER A 246 -23.46 11.20 2.00
C SER A 246 -22.01 10.73 1.94
N PHE A 247 -21.74 9.61 2.60
CA PHE A 247 -20.41 9.01 2.75
C PHE A 247 -19.81 8.62 1.39
N PHE A 248 -20.34 7.58 0.76
CA PHE A 248 -20.07 7.27 -0.63
C PHE A 248 -21.40 6.97 -1.30
N THR A 249 -21.57 7.43 -2.52
CA THR A 249 -22.65 6.95 -3.37
C THR A 249 -22.47 5.45 -3.63
N GLY A 250 -23.55 4.71 -3.88
CA GLY A 250 -23.46 3.28 -4.19
C GLY A 250 -22.52 3.00 -5.36
N THR A 251 -22.46 3.89 -6.35
CA THR A 251 -21.52 3.80 -7.48
C THR A 251 -20.06 3.94 -7.04
N GLU A 252 -19.75 4.90 -6.16
CA GLU A 252 -18.39 5.09 -5.64
C GLU A 252 -17.92 3.88 -4.82
N GLN A 253 -18.80 3.28 -4.02
CA GLN A 253 -18.49 2.05 -3.27
C GLN A 253 -18.17 0.89 -4.20
N VAL A 254 -18.95 0.71 -5.27
CA VAL A 254 -18.72 -0.34 -6.27
C VAL A 254 -17.38 -0.12 -6.98
N ILE A 255 -17.09 1.12 -7.40
CA ILE A 255 -15.81 1.47 -8.03
C ILE A 255 -14.66 1.14 -7.07
N LEU A 256 -14.73 1.60 -5.82
CA LEU A 256 -13.71 1.34 -4.81
C LEU A 256 -13.46 -0.16 -4.63
N ALA A 257 -14.51 -0.95 -4.44
CA ALA A 257 -14.41 -2.39 -4.26
C ALA A 257 -13.78 -3.09 -5.47
N VAL A 258 -14.14 -2.69 -6.69
CA VAL A 258 -13.56 -3.24 -7.92
C VAL A 258 -12.06 -2.93 -8.00
N PHE A 259 -11.66 -1.69 -7.74
CA PHE A 259 -10.25 -1.30 -7.81
C PHE A 259 -9.41 -1.94 -6.69
N GLU A 260 -9.93 -2.02 -5.47
CA GLU A 260 -9.30 -2.74 -4.35
C GLU A 260 -9.09 -4.22 -4.69
N PHE A 261 -10.10 -4.87 -5.27
CA PHE A 261 -10.04 -6.27 -5.66
C PHE A 261 -9.03 -6.52 -6.78
N LEU A 262 -9.07 -5.71 -7.84
CA LEU A 262 -8.14 -5.80 -8.97
C LEU A 262 -6.69 -5.55 -8.54
N ALA A 263 -6.45 -4.55 -7.68
CA ALA A 263 -5.13 -4.26 -7.14
C ALA A 263 -4.61 -5.43 -6.29
N SER A 264 -5.45 -5.96 -5.39
CA SER A 264 -5.09 -7.09 -4.53
C SER A 264 -4.74 -8.34 -5.33
N ILE A 265 -5.59 -8.74 -6.28
CA ILE A 265 -5.33 -9.88 -7.17
C ILE A 265 -4.03 -9.68 -7.92
N SER A 266 -3.81 -8.48 -8.45
CA SER A 266 -2.59 -8.20 -9.20
C SER A 266 -1.34 -8.32 -8.33
N ILE A 267 -1.37 -7.85 -7.09
CA ILE A 267 -0.29 -8.01 -6.11
C ILE A 267 -0.01 -9.50 -5.86
N PHE A 268 -1.04 -10.30 -5.59
CA PHE A 268 -0.88 -11.74 -5.34
C PHE A 268 -0.35 -12.49 -6.56
N LEU A 269 -0.91 -12.26 -7.75
CA LEU A 269 -0.45 -12.88 -8.99
C LEU A 269 1.00 -12.49 -9.30
N PHE A 270 1.36 -11.23 -9.09
CA PHE A 270 2.73 -10.76 -9.27
C PHE A 270 3.68 -11.40 -8.25
N ALA A 271 3.30 -11.49 -6.97
CA ALA A 271 4.08 -12.18 -5.94
C ALA A 271 4.31 -13.66 -6.29
N ILE A 272 3.25 -14.39 -6.65
CA ILE A 272 3.32 -15.81 -7.06
C ILE A 272 4.23 -15.97 -8.28
N TRP A 273 4.08 -15.10 -9.29
CA TRP A 273 4.94 -15.09 -10.47
C TRP A 273 6.43 -14.92 -10.09
N ARG A 274 6.74 -14.01 -9.16
CA ARG A 274 8.10 -13.78 -8.69
C ARG A 274 8.66 -14.95 -7.87
N VAL A 275 7.87 -15.51 -6.95
CA VAL A 275 8.26 -16.64 -6.10
C VAL A 275 8.49 -17.90 -6.93
N SER A 276 7.55 -18.27 -7.81
CA SER A 276 7.74 -19.39 -8.74
C SER A 276 9.05 -19.24 -9.51
N GLY A 277 9.40 -18.00 -9.81
CA GLY A 277 10.65 -17.68 -10.45
C GLY A 277 11.92 -17.84 -9.62
N ALA A 278 11.86 -17.64 -8.31
CA ALA A 278 12.95 -17.96 -7.41
C ALA A 278 13.06 -19.47 -7.19
N VAL A 279 11.93 -20.16 -7.05
CA VAL A 279 11.86 -21.62 -6.88
C VAL A 279 12.49 -22.36 -8.05
N VAL A 280 12.13 -22.00 -9.29
CA VAL A 280 12.72 -22.62 -10.50
C VAL A 280 14.23 -22.44 -10.53
N ARG A 281 14.76 -21.27 -10.13
CA ARG A 281 16.21 -21.03 -10.08
C ARG A 281 16.92 -21.91 -9.05
N LYS A 282 16.32 -22.08 -7.88
CA LYS A 282 16.86 -22.95 -6.84
C LYS A 282 16.88 -24.41 -7.29
N MET A 283 15.79 -24.87 -7.91
CA MET A 283 15.71 -26.22 -8.49
C MET A 283 16.78 -26.46 -9.57
N GLU A 284 17.06 -25.46 -10.41
CA GLU A 284 18.14 -25.58 -11.41
C GLU A 284 19.53 -25.73 -10.79
N GLN A 285 19.79 -25.02 -9.69
CA GLN A 285 21.05 -25.14 -8.96
C GLN A 285 21.19 -26.52 -8.31
N ASP A 286 20.10 -27.02 -7.73
CA ASP A 286 20.05 -28.35 -7.11
C ASP A 286 20.23 -29.47 -8.17
N ASP A 287 19.55 -29.38 -9.31
CA ASP A 287 19.67 -30.34 -10.42
C ASP A 287 21.10 -30.34 -11.01
N ALA A 288 21.75 -29.16 -11.10
CA ALA A 288 23.13 -29.06 -11.57
C ALA A 288 24.13 -29.71 -10.61
N TYR A 289 23.87 -29.67 -9.31
CA TYR A 289 24.70 -30.32 -8.29
C TYR A 289 24.52 -31.85 -8.29
N VAL A 290 23.28 -32.33 -8.46
CA VAL A 290 22.94 -33.76 -8.42
C VAL A 290 23.26 -34.47 -9.75
N GLY A 291 23.40 -33.75 -10.86
CA GLY A 291 23.72 -34.32 -12.18
C GLY A 291 22.54 -35.03 -12.86
N ASP A 292 21.35 -35.01 -12.26
CA ASP A 292 20.13 -35.60 -12.80
C ASP A 292 19.13 -34.51 -13.19
N ARG A 293 18.86 -34.38 -14.49
CA ARG A 293 17.87 -33.41 -15.00
C ARG A 293 16.48 -33.99 -14.87
N ARG A 294 15.74 -33.54 -13.87
CA ARG A 294 14.33 -33.94 -13.73
C ARG A 294 13.50 -33.37 -14.90
N PRO A 295 12.63 -34.16 -15.55
CA PRO A 295 11.82 -33.67 -16.67
C PRO A 295 10.85 -32.55 -16.26
N LYS A 296 10.40 -32.52 -15.00
CA LYS A 296 9.46 -31.50 -14.49
C LYS A 296 10.08 -30.10 -14.40
N THR A 297 11.37 -29.97 -14.07
CA THR A 297 12.05 -28.67 -13.97
C THR A 297 12.24 -28.06 -15.37
N ALA A 298 12.51 -28.90 -16.37
CA ALA A 298 12.62 -28.50 -17.77
C ALA A 298 11.31 -27.91 -18.34
N GLU A 299 10.16 -28.51 -18.05
CA GLU A 299 8.87 -28.02 -18.54
C GLU A 299 8.47 -26.68 -17.89
N LEU A 300 8.62 -26.56 -16.57
CA LEU A 300 8.38 -25.29 -15.86
C LEU A 300 9.28 -24.16 -16.36
N LYS A 301 10.55 -24.48 -16.64
CA LYS A 301 11.50 -23.54 -17.23
C LYS A 301 11.05 -23.07 -18.61
N LYS A 302 10.70 -24.00 -19.52
CA LYS A 302 10.23 -23.65 -20.87
C LYS A 302 9.00 -22.74 -20.82
N MET A 303 8.02 -23.08 -19.98
CA MET A 303 6.80 -22.28 -19.80
C MET A 303 7.15 -20.87 -19.31
N ARG A 304 8.04 -20.76 -18.34
CA ARG A 304 8.47 -19.47 -17.80
C ARG A 304 9.26 -18.65 -18.81
N GLU A 305 10.20 -19.25 -19.52
CA GLU A 305 10.98 -18.58 -20.57
C GLU A 305 10.08 -18.08 -21.70
N PHE A 306 9.05 -18.85 -22.05
CA PHE A 306 8.04 -18.44 -23.03
C PHE A 306 7.29 -17.19 -22.55
N ILE A 307 6.78 -17.20 -21.31
CA ILE A 307 6.09 -16.04 -20.72
C ILE A 307 7.04 -14.84 -20.61
N GLN A 308 8.28 -15.05 -20.18
CA GLN A 308 9.29 -14.01 -20.03
C GLN A 308 9.66 -13.39 -21.38
N LYS A 309 9.86 -14.20 -22.43
CA LYS A 309 10.09 -13.70 -23.80
C LYS A 309 8.88 -12.93 -24.31
N ALA A 310 7.66 -13.43 -24.07
CA ALA A 310 6.44 -12.71 -24.42
C ALA A 310 6.34 -11.36 -23.68
N TRP A 311 6.79 -11.30 -22.42
CA TRP A 311 6.84 -10.08 -21.62
C TRP A 311 7.87 -9.07 -22.17
N GLU A 312 9.07 -9.53 -22.51
CA GLU A 312 10.16 -8.67 -22.97
C GLU A 312 9.94 -8.15 -24.39
N GLN A 313 9.35 -8.95 -25.28
CA GLN A 313 9.18 -8.60 -26.69
C GLN A 313 7.97 -7.69 -26.95
N ARG A 314 6.98 -7.65 -26.05
CA ARG A 314 5.76 -6.88 -26.27
C ARG A 314 5.84 -5.52 -25.56
N ALA A 315 5.99 -4.46 -26.34
CA ALA A 315 5.90 -3.08 -25.84
C ALA A 315 4.63 -2.84 -25.00
N ILE A 316 3.53 -3.53 -25.33
CA ILE A 316 2.27 -3.53 -24.59
C ILE A 316 2.46 -3.96 -23.13
N MET A 317 3.28 -4.98 -22.84
CA MET A 317 3.51 -5.44 -21.48
C MET A 317 4.35 -4.46 -20.66
N GLN A 318 5.33 -3.80 -21.29
CA GLN A 318 6.10 -2.72 -20.64
C GLN A 318 5.20 -1.52 -20.32
N ILE A 319 4.33 -1.13 -21.25
CA ILE A 319 3.35 -0.05 -21.05
C ILE A 319 2.34 -0.45 -19.97
N SER A 320 1.88 -1.70 -19.98
CA SER A 320 0.98 -2.23 -18.95
C SER A 320 1.62 -2.19 -17.57
N LEU A 321 2.85 -2.69 -17.42
CA LEU A 321 3.60 -2.61 -16.15
C LEU A 321 3.79 -1.15 -15.69
N LEU A 322 3.93 -0.22 -16.64
CA LEU A 322 4.10 1.20 -16.34
C LEU A 322 2.78 1.86 -15.86
N LEU A 323 1.70 1.64 -16.60
CA LEU A 323 0.42 2.33 -16.38
C LEU A 323 -0.45 1.67 -15.31
N MET A 324 -0.37 0.35 -15.16
CA MET A 324 -1.26 -0.39 -14.27
C MET A 324 -1.19 0.10 -12.81
N PRO A 325 -0.01 0.33 -12.19
CA PRO A 325 0.04 0.85 -10.82
C PRO A 325 -0.64 2.22 -10.67
N VAL A 326 -0.46 3.14 -11.63
CA VAL A 326 -1.08 4.47 -11.59
C VAL A 326 -2.58 4.39 -11.82
N VAL A 327 -3.03 3.60 -12.80
CA VAL A 327 -4.45 3.42 -13.12
C VAL A 327 -5.19 2.81 -11.93
N LEU A 328 -4.58 1.85 -11.23
CA LEU A 328 -5.19 1.24 -10.05
C LEU A 328 -5.11 2.14 -8.83
N ALA A 329 -3.99 2.82 -8.60
CA ALA A 329 -3.82 3.69 -7.44
C ALA A 329 -4.63 4.99 -7.52
N GLY A 330 -4.92 5.49 -8.73
CA GLY A 330 -5.63 6.77 -8.92
C GLY A 330 -7.00 6.82 -8.21
N PRO A 331 -7.94 5.90 -8.52
CA PRO A 331 -9.24 5.84 -7.85
C PRO A 331 -9.14 5.55 -6.35
N LEU A 332 -8.12 4.79 -5.92
CA LEU A 332 -7.88 4.49 -4.50
C LEU A 332 -7.36 5.73 -3.74
N LEU A 333 -6.48 6.52 -4.32
CA LEU A 333 -6.07 7.80 -3.76
C LEU A 333 -7.23 8.80 -3.73
N TRP A 334 -8.03 8.82 -4.78
CA TRP A 334 -9.21 9.68 -4.85
C TRP A 334 -10.21 9.34 -3.75
N SER A 335 -10.45 8.06 -3.46
CA SER A 335 -11.34 7.67 -2.37
C SER A 335 -10.80 8.09 -1.00
N VAL A 336 -9.47 8.09 -0.80
CA VAL A 336 -8.85 8.59 0.44
C VAL A 336 -9.07 10.09 0.57
N PHE A 337 -8.89 10.83 -0.52
CA PHE A 337 -9.20 12.26 -0.56
C PHE A 337 -10.67 12.54 -0.25
N ARG A 338 -11.57 11.77 -0.86
CA ARG A 338 -13.01 11.89 -0.63
C ARG A 338 -13.35 11.65 0.84
N LEU A 339 -12.80 10.60 1.45
CA LEU A 339 -12.99 10.32 2.87
C LEU A 339 -12.55 11.49 3.75
N ARG A 340 -11.38 12.05 3.45
CA ARG A 340 -10.85 13.19 4.18
C ARG A 340 -11.79 14.41 4.12
N THR A 341 -12.35 14.70 2.95
CA THR A 341 -13.33 15.79 2.80
C THR A 341 -14.58 15.56 3.63
N ILE A 342 -15.02 14.30 3.75
CA ILE A 342 -16.17 13.94 4.57
C ILE A 342 -15.84 14.07 6.06
N GLN A 343 -14.68 13.59 6.49
CA GLN A 343 -14.25 13.71 7.88
C GLN A 343 -14.08 15.17 8.31
N ALA A 344 -13.56 16.03 7.43
CA ALA A 344 -13.49 17.47 7.68
C ALA A 344 -14.89 18.09 7.83
N ALA A 345 -15.84 17.68 6.98
CA ALA A 345 -17.24 18.14 7.08
C ALA A 345 -17.95 17.66 8.35
N ILE A 346 -17.65 16.44 8.82
CA ILE A 346 -18.14 15.94 10.11
C ILE A 346 -17.57 16.81 11.24
N ALA A 347 -16.26 17.02 11.28
CA ALA A 347 -15.61 17.79 12.34
C ALA A 347 -16.18 19.23 12.43
N GLU A 348 -16.41 19.87 11.28
CA GLU A 348 -17.06 21.19 11.21
C GLU A 348 -18.47 21.16 11.81
N ARG A 349 -19.27 20.12 11.53
CA ARG A 349 -20.62 19.96 12.10
C ARG A 349 -20.63 19.65 13.59
N LEU A 350 -19.61 18.95 14.08
CA LEU A 350 -19.47 18.61 15.49
C LEU A 350 -18.85 19.75 16.31
N GLU A 351 -18.53 20.88 15.67
CA GLU A 351 -17.79 21.99 16.27
C GLU A 351 -16.47 21.51 16.91
N SER A 352 -15.86 20.48 16.32
CA SER A 352 -14.62 19.87 16.79
C SER A 352 -13.45 20.20 15.88
N THR A 353 -12.23 20.15 16.42
CA THR A 353 -11.01 20.34 15.64
C THR A 353 -10.74 19.12 14.78
N TYR A 354 -10.61 19.31 13.46
CA TYR A 354 -10.25 18.23 12.55
C TYR A 354 -8.76 17.89 12.65
N SER A 355 -8.43 16.84 13.40
CA SER A 355 -7.06 16.34 13.62
C SER A 355 -6.31 15.94 12.34
N GLY A 356 -7.03 15.61 11.25
CA GLY A 356 -6.39 15.19 9.99
C GLY A 356 -5.58 16.29 9.28
N ASN A 357 -5.72 17.55 9.69
CA ASN A 357 -4.88 18.65 9.24
C ASN A 357 -3.61 18.85 10.09
N ASP A 358 -3.53 18.19 11.25
CA ASP A 358 -2.38 18.30 12.13
C ASP A 358 -1.22 17.45 11.60
N TRP A 359 -0.01 18.00 11.73
CA TRP A 359 1.22 17.34 11.32
C TRP A 359 1.76 16.45 12.43
N GLY A 360 1.49 15.15 12.31
CA GLY A 360 2.07 14.13 13.18
C GLY A 360 3.51 13.77 12.82
N PHE A 361 4.19 13.06 13.71
CA PHE A 361 5.53 12.52 13.45
C PHE A 361 5.51 11.56 12.25
N GLY A 362 4.52 10.65 12.18
CA GLY A 362 4.40 9.67 11.09
C GLY A 362 4.25 10.33 9.72
N GLN A 363 3.48 11.42 9.66
CA GLN A 363 3.29 12.23 8.46
C GLN A 363 4.60 12.86 7.94
N ILE A 364 5.41 13.44 8.83
CA ILE A 364 6.70 14.05 8.46
C ILE A 364 7.68 12.98 7.98
N ILE A 365 7.78 11.87 8.72
CA ILE A 365 8.65 10.75 8.36
C ILE A 365 8.24 10.12 7.03
N GLY A 366 6.93 10.01 6.75
CA GLY A 366 6.40 9.49 5.48
C GLY A 366 6.85 10.28 4.25
N ILE A 367 7.18 11.57 4.39
CA ILE A 367 7.74 12.39 3.30
C ILE A 367 9.27 12.24 3.28
N ILE A 368 9.92 12.33 4.44
CA ILE A 368 11.39 12.31 4.56
C ILE A 368 11.98 10.96 4.11
N ILE A 369 11.24 9.86 4.24
CA ILE A 369 11.70 8.51 3.86
C ILE A 369 12.13 8.40 2.39
N PHE A 370 11.66 9.31 1.52
CA PHE A 370 12.02 9.33 0.10
C PHE A 370 13.23 10.22 -0.22
N VAL A 371 13.71 11.05 0.72
CA VAL A 371 14.90 11.91 0.51
C VAL A 371 16.16 11.11 0.14
N PRO A 372 16.46 9.96 0.78
CA PRO A 372 17.65 9.18 0.47
C PRO A 372 17.73 8.67 -0.98
N ILE A 373 16.61 8.61 -1.71
CA ILE A 373 16.59 8.23 -3.12
C ILE A 373 17.39 9.23 -3.94
N PHE A 374 17.20 10.52 -3.67
CA PHE A 374 17.94 11.58 -4.37
C PHE A 374 19.42 11.58 -3.97
N THR A 375 19.75 11.26 -2.72
CA THR A 375 21.15 11.18 -2.28
C THR A 375 21.88 10.01 -2.93
N GLU A 376 21.24 8.84 -3.05
CA GLU A 376 21.80 7.67 -3.74
C GLU A 376 21.99 7.95 -5.25
N MET A 377 21.03 8.63 -5.88
CA MET A 377 21.17 9.07 -7.27
C MET A 377 22.33 10.06 -7.44
N ALA A 378 22.45 11.05 -6.55
CA ALA A 378 23.53 12.03 -6.58
C ALA A 378 24.90 11.37 -6.38
N PHE A 379 25.00 10.45 -5.41
CA PHE A 379 26.22 9.70 -5.14
C PHE A 379 26.62 8.79 -6.31
N ALA A 380 25.66 8.04 -6.88
CA ALA A 380 25.90 7.19 -8.05
C ALA A 380 26.34 8.01 -9.28
N SER A 381 25.73 9.18 -9.48
CA SER A 381 26.12 10.12 -10.54
C SER A 381 27.54 10.65 -10.33
N TRP A 382 27.89 11.06 -9.11
CA TRP A 382 29.22 11.56 -8.74
C TRP A 382 30.29 10.49 -8.96
N ARG A 383 30.08 9.27 -8.44
CA ARG A 383 31.01 8.14 -8.60
C ARG A 383 31.20 7.75 -10.06
N SER A 384 30.15 7.81 -10.88
CA SER A 384 30.25 7.50 -12.30
C SER A 384 31.09 8.55 -13.06
N ARG A 385 30.97 9.83 -12.70
CA ARG A 385 31.79 10.91 -13.28
C ARG A 385 33.27 10.78 -12.89
N SER A 386 33.57 10.48 -11.63
CA SER A 386 34.95 10.36 -11.17
C SER A 386 35.68 9.19 -11.84
N SER A 387 34.99 8.06 -12.08
CA SER A 387 35.57 6.92 -12.82
C SER A 387 35.79 7.19 -14.32
N SER A 388 35.23 8.27 -14.86
CA SER A 388 35.32 8.62 -16.29
C SER A 388 36.50 9.55 -16.61
N GLN A 389 37.17 10.13 -15.60
CA GLN A 389 38.37 10.92 -15.83
C GLN A 389 39.54 9.97 -16.16
N PRO A 390 40.23 10.13 -17.30
CA PRO A 390 41.44 9.37 -17.58
C PRO A 390 42.46 9.67 -16.48
N ALA A 391 43.17 8.64 -16.01
CA ALA A 391 44.29 8.80 -15.10
C ALA A 391 45.27 9.81 -15.72
N VAL A 392 45.26 11.05 -15.23
CA VAL A 392 46.20 12.07 -15.65
C VAL A 392 47.55 11.70 -15.02
N GLY A 393 48.43 11.15 -15.84
CA GLY A 393 49.89 11.20 -15.65
C GLY A 393 50.47 10.36 -14.52
N VAL A 394 50.70 9.07 -14.76
CA VAL A 394 51.95 8.46 -14.27
C VAL A 394 52.99 8.73 -15.36
N SER A 395 53.75 9.82 -15.17
CA SER A 395 54.93 10.11 -15.97
C SER A 395 55.88 8.91 -15.87
N GLU A 396 56.18 8.26 -16.99
CA GLU A 396 57.27 7.28 -17.05
C GLU A 396 58.55 7.96 -16.53
N ALA A 397 59.12 7.40 -15.46
CA ALA A 397 60.45 7.79 -15.01
C ALA A 397 61.46 7.39 -16.10
N PRO A 398 62.43 8.26 -16.45
CA PRO A 398 63.42 7.94 -17.46
C PRO A 398 64.25 6.72 -17.01
N ARG A 399 64.37 5.73 -17.89
CA ARG A 399 65.22 4.56 -17.66
C ARG A 399 66.67 5.03 -17.54
N PRO A 400 67.41 4.60 -16.51
CA PRO A 400 68.85 4.85 -16.45
C PRO A 400 69.54 4.06 -17.58
N ILE A 401 70.44 4.76 -18.29
CA ILE A 401 71.29 4.24 -19.37
C ILE A 401 72.38 3.36 -18.78
#